data_AF-A0A5K1BKQ0-F1
#
_entry.id   AF-A0A5K1BKQ0-F1
#
_cell.length_a   1.000
_cell.length_b   1.000
_cell.length_c   1.000
_cell.angle_alpha   90.00
_cell.angle_beta   90.00
_cell.angle_gamma   90.00
#
_symmetry.space_group_name_H-M   'P 1'
#
loop_
_entity.id
_entity.type
_entity.pdbx_description
1 polymer ?
#
loop_
_entity_poly.entity_id
_entity_poly.type
_entity_poly.pdbx_seq_one_letter_code
_entity_poly.pdbx_strand_id
1 'polypeptide(L)' 'ALKRAGLQPSEVQEVFFGNVLSANLGQAPARQAALGAGIPNSVVCTTINKVCSSGLK' A
#
# COMPACT_ATOMS: atom_id res chain seq x y z
N ALA A 1 -5.96 -6.05 7.20
CA ALA A 1 -5.50 -5.42 8.46
C ALA A 1 -6.62 -4.60 9.10
N LEU A 2 -7.18 -3.62 8.37
CA LEU A 2 -8.24 -2.72 8.83
C LEU A 2 -9.42 -3.41 9.52
N LYS A 3 -10.07 -4.40 8.85
CA LYS A 3 -11.16 -5.18 9.45
C LYS A 3 -10.79 -5.86 10.78
N ARG A 4 -9.57 -6.38 10.91
CA ARG A 4 -9.10 -7.01 12.17
C ARG A 4 -8.84 -5.97 13.25
N ALA A 5 -8.42 -4.77 12.87
CA ALA A 5 -8.16 -3.65 13.77
C ALA A 5 -9.44 -2.85 14.12
N GLY A 6 -10.57 -3.12 13.45
CA GLY A 6 -11.80 -2.35 13.63
C GLY A 6 -11.75 -0.92 13.08
N LEU A 7 -10.80 -0.63 12.18
CA LEU A 7 -10.58 0.71 11.61
C LEU A 7 -11.25 0.87 10.25
N GLN A 8 -11.74 2.08 9.99
CA GLN A 8 -12.25 2.50 8.69
C GLN A 8 -11.10 2.85 7.74
N PRO A 9 -11.23 2.58 6.43
CA PRO A 9 -10.20 2.95 5.46
C PRO A 9 -9.85 4.44 5.40
N SER A 10 -10.80 5.31 5.76
CA SER A 10 -10.61 6.77 5.83
C SER A 10 -9.69 7.22 6.97
N GLU A 11 -9.42 6.35 7.95
CA GLU A 11 -8.52 6.65 9.07
C GLU A 11 -7.05 6.42 8.69
N VAL A 12 -6.77 5.84 7.53
CA VAL A 12 -5.40 5.66 7.02
C VAL A 12 -4.86 7.00 6.52
N GLN A 13 -3.69 7.39 7.03
CA GLN A 13 -3.05 8.67 6.68
C GLN A 13 -2.05 8.52 5.53
N GLU A 14 -1.35 7.38 5.47
CA GLU A 14 -0.35 7.07 4.46
C GLU A 14 -0.18 5.55 4.31
N VAL A 15 0.23 5.09 3.13
CA VAL A 15 0.51 3.67 2.86
C VAL A 15 1.94 3.50 2.36
N PHE A 16 2.71 2.68 3.06
CA PHE A 16 3.97 2.13 2.57
C PHE A 16 3.77 0.66 2.22
N PHE A 17 4.20 0.26 1.02
CA PHE A 17 3.99 -1.10 0.53
C PHE A 17 5.25 -1.65 -0.13
N GLY A 18 5.81 -2.72 0.45
CA GLY A 18 6.98 -3.40 -0.08
C GLY A 18 6.66 -4.23 -1.32
N ASN A 19 7.34 -3.97 -2.44
CA ASN A 19 7.24 -4.75 -3.67
C ASN A 19 8.59 -4.76 -4.41
N VAL A 20 9.16 -5.96 -4.61
CA VAL A 20 10.49 -6.13 -5.20
C VAL A 20 10.46 -6.13 -6.73
N LEU A 21 9.51 -6.86 -7.31
CA LEU A 21 9.37 -7.03 -8.75
C LEU A 21 8.08 -6.35 -9.20
N SER A 22 8.21 -5.15 -9.78
CA SER A 22 7.05 -4.35 -10.22
C SER A 22 6.73 -4.50 -11.70
N ALA A 23 7.53 -5.27 -12.44
CA ALA A 23 7.32 -5.48 -13.88
C ALA A 23 5.92 -6.03 -14.15
N ASN A 24 5.22 -5.42 -15.11
CA ASN A 24 3.87 -5.80 -15.53
C ASN A 24 2.76 -5.73 -14.45
N LEU A 25 3.00 -5.04 -13.32
CA LEU A 25 1.97 -4.79 -12.31
C LEU A 25 1.17 -3.50 -12.57
N GLY A 26 1.52 -2.74 -13.61
CA GLY A 26 0.98 -1.41 -13.85
C GLY A 26 1.60 -0.32 -12.97
N GLN A 27 1.01 0.87 -13.00
CA GLN A 27 1.56 2.04 -12.29
C GLN A 27 1.26 1.97 -10.78
N ALA A 28 2.25 2.32 -9.96
CA ALA A 28 2.11 2.50 -8.51
C ALA A 28 1.42 1.32 -7.79
N PRO A 29 2.09 0.15 -7.63
CA PRO A 29 1.50 -1.02 -6.96
C PRO A 29 0.93 -0.73 -5.56
N ALA A 30 1.58 0.12 -4.76
CA ALA A 30 1.06 0.56 -3.47
C ALA A 30 -0.32 1.24 -3.58
N ARG A 31 -0.51 2.09 -4.60
CA ARG A 31 -1.78 2.78 -4.87
C ARG A 31 -2.87 1.79 -5.26
N GLN A 32 -2.56 0.84 -6.14
CA GLN A 32 -3.52 -0.17 -6.57
C GLN A 32 -3.99 -1.03 -5.38
N ALA A 33 -3.06 -1.45 -4.52
CA ALA A 33 -3.38 -2.18 -3.30
C ALA A 33 -4.25 -1.36 -2.34
N ALA A 34 -3.92 -0.07 -2.15
CA ALA A 34 -4.69 0.82 -1.27
C ALA A 34 -6.13 1.04 -1.78
N LEU A 35 -6.30 1.31 -3.08
CA LEU A 35 -7.62 1.46 -3.69
C LEU A 35 -8.44 0.16 -3.60
N GLY A 36 -7.82 -0.99 -3.85
CA GLY A 36 -8.46 -2.30 -3.66
C GLY A 36 -8.87 -2.60 -2.22
N ALA A 37 -8.22 -1.96 -1.23
CA ALA A 37 -8.58 -2.03 0.19
C ALA A 37 -9.63 -0.99 0.61
N GLY A 38 -10.13 -0.16 -0.32
CA GLY A 38 -11.11 0.89 -0.06
C GLY A 38 -10.51 2.15 0.59
N ILE A 39 -9.18 2.30 0.60
CA ILE A 39 -8.50 3.48 1.15
C ILE A 39 -8.72 4.66 0.18
N PRO A 40 -9.09 5.87 0.67
CA PRO A 40 -9.36 7.02 -0.19
C PRO A 40 -8.18 7.42 -1.09
N ASN A 41 -8.49 8.02 -2.24
CA ASN A 41 -7.50 8.50 -3.20
C ASN A 41 -6.63 9.66 -2.68
N SER A 42 -7.10 10.37 -1.65
CA SER A 42 -6.36 11.46 -0.98
C SER A 42 -5.18 10.96 -0.14
N VAL A 43 -5.19 9.69 0.28
CA VAL A 43 -4.14 9.08 1.09
C VAL A 43 -2.89 8.86 0.23
N VAL A 44 -1.73 9.34 0.66
CA VAL A 44 -0.47 9.16 -0.10
C VAL A 44 -0.02 7.69 -0.04
N CYS A 45 0.56 7.18 -1.13
CA CYS A 45 1.04 5.79 -1.22
C CYS A 45 2.45 5.72 -1.82
N THR A 46 3.33 5.01 -1.15
CA THR A 46 4.73 4.82 -1.55
C THR A 46 5.05 3.34 -1.72
N THR A 47 5.56 2.97 -2.89
CA THR A 47 6.07 1.60 -3.13
C THR A 47 7.53 1.54 -2.74
N ILE A 48 7.91 0.59 -1.89
CA ILE A 48 9.27 0.42 -1.40
C ILE A 48 9.91 -0.81 -2.06
N ASN A 49 11.11 -0.64 -2.58
CA ASN A 49 11.96 -1.75 -3.01
C ASN A 49 13.28 -1.75 -2.23
N LYS A 50 13.41 -2.74 -1.36
CA LYS A 50 14.62 -3.08 -0.60
C LYS A 50 14.83 -4.60 -0.59
N VAL A 51 14.61 -5.24 -1.75
CA VAL A 51 14.67 -6.70 -1.96
C VAL A 51 13.89 -7.42 -0.84
N CYS A 52 14.44 -8.44 -0.18
CA CYS A 52 13.76 -9.20 0.86
C CYS A 52 13.30 -8.34 2.04
N SER A 53 13.95 -7.20 2.29
CA SER A 53 13.62 -6.27 3.37
C SER A 53 12.63 -5.17 2.98
N SER A 54 12.00 -5.24 1.80
CA SER A 54 11.04 -4.23 1.31
C SER A 54 9.84 -4.06 2.24
N GLY A 55 9.39 -5.13 2.91
CA GLY A 55 8.25 -5.08 3.83
C GLY A 55 8.60 -4.65 5.25
N LEU A 56 9.88 -4.51 5.58
CA LEU A 56 10.36 -4.06 6.90
C LEU A 56 10.61 -2.55 6.95
N LYS A 57 10.82 -1.93 5.79
CA LYS A 57 11.03 -0.49 5.69
C LYS A 57 9.69 0.23 5.63
#